data_AF-A0A2G3ECV0-F1
#
_entry.id   AF-A0A2G3ECV0-F1
#
_cell.length_a   1.000
_cell.length_b   1.000
_cell.length_c   1.000
_cell.angle_alpha   90.00
_cell.angle_beta   90.00
_cell.angle_gamma   90.00
#
_symmetry.space_group_name_H-M   'P 1'
#
loop_
_entity.id
_entity.type
_entity.pdbx_description
1 polymer ?
#
loop_
_entity_poly.entity_id
_entity_poly.type
_entity_poly.pdbx_seq_one_letter_code
_entity_poly.pdbx_strand_id
1 'polypeptide(L)'
;MEKLAIKLTDYLLSKDTISEEDYDIYLYGFTCFLEISISFITCFIIGIFLGMFFECILFFCIFMPLRSLAGGLHLNKFIHCYLMSCLILTGSLLLVKYFSVPDYISLIGCILLPIILFIIGPINHPNRPVTEEENSIFKNKTNIYLVLCILLSIILYLTKTSRYLFLEFITFAVLIISSLIPKLFPQVHKQ
;
A
#
# COMPACT_ATOMS: atom_id res chain seq x y z
N MET A 1 -4.18 -20.92 0.75
CA MET A 1 -3.79 -19.97 1.82
C MET A 1 -4.06 -20.61 3.16
N GLU A 2 -5.33 -20.73 3.54
CA GLU A 2 -5.78 -21.34 4.81
C GLU A 2 -5.18 -22.73 5.08
N LYS A 3 -5.25 -23.67 4.14
CA LYS A 3 -4.64 -25.01 4.30
C LYS A 3 -3.12 -24.97 4.60
N LEU A 4 -2.42 -24.00 4.01
CA LEU A 4 -0.98 -23.85 4.24
C LEU A 4 -0.71 -23.17 5.58
N ALA A 5 -1.53 -22.17 5.95
CA ALA A 5 -1.46 -21.52 7.25
C ALA A 5 -1.71 -22.52 8.38
N ILE A 6 -2.77 -23.34 8.29
CA ILE A 6 -3.04 -24.44 9.23
C ILE A 6 -1.84 -25.36 9.36
N LYS A 7 -1.30 -25.84 8.23
CA LYS A 7 -0.13 -26.73 8.24
C LYS A 7 1.11 -26.11 8.92
N LEU A 8 1.32 -24.80 8.75
CA LEU A 8 2.42 -24.09 9.40
C LEU A 8 2.18 -23.91 10.90
N THR A 9 0.96 -23.56 11.32
CA THR A 9 0.59 -23.41 12.72
C THR A 9 0.63 -24.76 13.45
N ASP A 10 0.05 -25.80 12.87
CA ASP A 10 0.11 -27.19 13.37
C ASP A 10 1.55 -27.66 13.56
N TYR A 11 2.43 -27.32 12.61
CA TYR A 11 3.85 -27.64 12.71
C TYR A 11 4.50 -26.97 13.93
N LEU A 12 4.23 -25.68 14.17
CA LEU A 12 4.77 -24.98 15.35
C LEU A 12 4.19 -25.52 16.67
N LEU A 13 2.91 -25.85 16.69
CA LEU A 13 2.25 -26.45 17.86
C LEU A 13 2.85 -27.82 18.17
N SER A 14 3.06 -28.67 17.15
CA SER A 14 3.68 -30.00 17.29
C SER A 14 5.14 -29.97 17.76
N LYS A 15 5.76 -28.79 17.75
CA LYS A 15 7.14 -28.54 18.20
C LYS A 15 7.19 -27.84 19.56
N ASP A 16 6.05 -27.69 20.23
CA ASP A 16 5.91 -26.95 21.50
C ASP A 16 6.51 -25.53 21.41
N THR A 17 6.54 -24.96 20.20
CA THR A 17 7.09 -23.61 19.95
C THR A 17 6.06 -22.53 20.25
N ILE A 18 4.78 -22.87 20.15
CA ILE A 18 3.64 -22.03 20.49
C ILE A 18 2.71 -22.81 21.41
N SER A 19 1.95 -22.10 22.24
CA SER A 19 0.89 -22.70 23.07
C SER A 19 -0.42 -22.85 22.28
N GLU A 20 -1.36 -23.65 22.78
CA GLU A 20 -2.71 -23.69 22.21
C GLU A 20 -3.42 -22.33 22.30
N GLU A 21 -3.12 -21.53 23.33
CA GLU A 21 -3.68 -20.19 23.51
C GLU A 21 -3.24 -19.23 22.39
N ASP A 22 -2.03 -19.42 21.86
CA ASP A 22 -1.47 -18.61 20.78
C ASP A 22 -1.89 -19.10 19.38
N TYR A 23 -2.47 -20.29 19.26
CA TYR A 23 -2.68 -20.96 17.97
C TYR A 23 -3.42 -20.08 16.95
N ASP A 24 -4.53 -19.46 17.36
CA ASP A 24 -5.34 -18.61 16.48
C ASP A 24 -4.60 -17.35 16.02
N ILE A 25 -3.73 -16.79 16.88
CA ILE A 25 -2.91 -15.62 16.56
C ILE A 25 -1.92 -15.99 15.46
N TYR A 26 -1.24 -17.14 15.58
CA TYR A 26 -0.30 -17.60 14.57
C TYR A 26 -0.99 -18.03 13.27
N LEU A 27 -2.15 -18.70 13.34
CA LEU A 27 -2.95 -19.05 12.16
C LEU A 27 -3.36 -17.80 11.37
N TYR A 28 -3.84 -16.77 12.06
CA TYR A 28 -4.16 -15.48 11.44
C TYR A 28 -2.91 -14.81 10.85
N GLY A 29 -1.80 -14.81 11.60
CA GLY A 29 -0.51 -14.25 11.17
C GLY A 29 0.00 -14.91 9.89
N PHE A 30 -0.01 -16.24 9.81
CA PHE A 30 0.40 -16.98 8.60
C PHE A 30 -0.56 -16.76 7.43
N THR A 31 -1.86 -16.67 7.69
CA THR A 31 -2.85 -16.36 6.64
C THR A 31 -2.55 -15.00 6.02
N CYS A 32 -2.40 -13.96 6.84
CA CYS A 32 -2.02 -12.62 6.40
C CYS A 32 -0.67 -12.61 5.66
N PHE A 33 0.35 -13.27 6.23
CA PHE A 33 1.68 -13.32 5.63
C PHE A 33 1.68 -13.94 4.24
N LEU A 34 0.98 -15.07 4.06
CA LEU A 34 0.86 -15.73 2.77
C LEU A 34 0.13 -14.83 1.77
N GLU A 35 -0.96 -14.18 2.20
CA GLU A 35 -1.80 -13.29 1.38
C GLU A 35 -1.02 -12.08 0.86
N ILE A 36 -0.24 -11.48 1.73
CA ILE A 36 0.66 -10.40 1.38
C ILE A 36 1.75 -10.94 0.44
N SER A 37 2.39 -12.06 0.78
CA SER A 37 3.49 -12.64 -0.01
C SER A 37 3.09 -12.95 -1.45
N ILE A 38 1.96 -13.61 -1.68
CA ILE A 38 1.49 -13.92 -3.04
C ILE A 38 1.18 -12.65 -3.84
N SER A 39 0.63 -11.63 -3.18
CA SER A 39 0.38 -10.32 -3.79
C SER A 39 1.68 -9.67 -4.24
N PHE A 40 2.69 -9.62 -3.37
CA PHE A 40 4.02 -9.07 -3.69
C PHE A 40 4.70 -9.83 -4.82
N ILE A 41 4.74 -11.15 -4.75
CA ILE A 41 5.37 -11.99 -5.79
C ILE A 41 4.70 -11.76 -7.14
N THR A 42 3.37 -11.75 -7.19
CA THR A 42 2.63 -11.50 -8.44
C THR A 42 2.97 -10.13 -9.02
N CYS A 43 2.97 -9.09 -8.18
CA CYS A 43 3.29 -7.74 -8.59
C CYS A 43 4.72 -7.58 -9.12
N PHE A 44 5.71 -8.22 -8.49
CA PHE A 44 7.08 -8.22 -9.00
C PHE A 44 7.20 -8.96 -10.33
N ILE A 45 6.51 -10.09 -10.48
CA ILE A 45 6.43 -10.82 -11.75
C ILE A 45 5.86 -9.91 -12.85
N ILE A 46 4.78 -9.16 -12.57
CA ILE A 46 4.22 -8.16 -13.49
C ILE A 46 5.27 -7.10 -13.85
N GLY A 47 5.96 -6.53 -12.85
CA GLY A 47 7.01 -5.54 -13.08
C GLY A 47 8.14 -6.05 -13.97
N ILE A 48 8.58 -7.30 -13.78
CA ILE A 48 9.59 -7.96 -14.60
C ILE A 48 9.08 -8.17 -16.03
N PHE A 49 7.86 -8.71 -16.20
CA PHE A 49 7.25 -8.91 -17.53
C PHE A 49 7.09 -7.60 -18.31
N LEU A 50 6.81 -6.49 -17.62
CA LEU A 50 6.71 -5.17 -18.25
C LEU A 50 8.07 -4.52 -18.52
N GLY A 51 9.19 -5.08 -18.03
CA GLY A 51 10.52 -4.48 -18.09
C GLY A 51 10.65 -3.24 -17.22
N MET A 52 9.91 -3.19 -16.11
CA MET A 52 9.76 -2.03 -15.22
C MET A 52 9.97 -2.41 -13.75
N PHE A 53 11.00 -3.21 -13.50
CA PHE A 53 11.28 -3.77 -12.19
C PHE A 53 11.62 -2.68 -11.14
N PHE A 54 12.45 -1.71 -11.50
CA PHE A 54 12.84 -0.63 -10.58
C PHE A 54 11.69 0.35 -10.31
N GLU A 55 10.86 0.63 -11.31
CA GLU A 55 9.61 1.38 -11.15
C GLU A 55 8.65 0.62 -10.21
N CYS A 56 8.53 -0.70 -10.35
CA CYS A 56 7.74 -1.52 -9.44
C CYS A 56 8.25 -1.42 -7.98
N ILE A 57 9.56 -1.45 -7.76
CA ILE A 57 10.16 -1.24 -6.44
C ILE A 57 9.80 0.15 -5.90
N LEU A 58 9.99 1.21 -6.70
CA LEU A 58 9.68 2.58 -6.27
C LEU A 58 8.19 2.73 -5.90
N PHE A 59 7.30 2.18 -6.73
CA PHE A 59 5.87 2.15 -6.46
C PHE A 59 5.59 1.51 -5.10
N PHE A 60 6.18 0.34 -4.81
CA PHE A 60 5.99 -0.33 -3.52
C PHE A 60 6.55 0.45 -2.34
N CYS A 61 7.74 1.03 -2.51
CA CYS A 61 8.35 1.87 -1.50
C CYS A 61 7.40 2.98 -1.08
N ILE A 62 6.72 3.66 -2.01
CA ILE A 62 5.80 4.76 -1.69
C ILE A 62 4.42 4.24 -1.26
N PHE A 63 3.82 3.35 -2.05
CA PHE A 63 2.44 2.92 -1.90
C PHE A 63 2.20 2.12 -0.63
N MET A 64 3.09 1.18 -0.27
CA MET A 64 2.86 0.26 0.85
C MET A 64 2.90 0.98 2.21
N PRO A 65 3.91 1.80 2.56
CA PRO A 65 3.94 2.50 3.84
C PRO A 65 2.79 3.50 3.96
N LEU A 66 2.51 4.26 2.91
CA LEU A 66 1.41 5.23 2.94
C LEU A 66 0.05 4.55 3.08
N ARG A 67 -0.20 3.44 2.38
CA ARG A 67 -1.44 2.67 2.55
C ARG A 67 -1.55 2.04 3.95
N SER A 68 -0.45 1.53 4.50
CA SER A 68 -0.47 0.92 5.83
C SER A 68 -0.66 1.94 6.96
N LEU A 69 -0.15 3.16 6.80
CA LEU A 69 -0.21 4.21 7.81
C LEU A 69 -1.44 5.11 7.67
N ALA A 70 -1.81 5.49 6.45
CA ALA A 70 -2.98 6.33 6.17
C ALA A 70 -4.29 5.53 6.05
N GLY A 71 -4.21 4.20 5.96
CA GLY A 71 -5.35 3.34 5.68
C GLY A 71 -5.74 3.37 4.20
N GLY A 72 -6.89 2.77 3.87
CA GLY A 72 -7.41 2.74 2.51
C GLY A 72 -8.46 1.65 2.31
N LEU A 73 -8.89 1.48 1.05
CA LEU A 73 -9.90 0.49 0.67
C LEU A 73 -9.45 -0.95 0.97
N HIS A 74 -9.99 -1.56 2.02
CA HIS A 74 -9.92 -3.00 2.25
C HIS A 74 -11.27 -3.64 1.94
N LEU A 75 -11.29 -4.54 0.97
CA LEU A 75 -12.49 -5.28 0.57
C LEU A 75 -12.61 -6.55 1.41
N ASN A 76 -13.84 -6.99 1.69
CA ASN A 76 -14.14 -8.08 2.63
C ASN A 76 -13.59 -9.45 2.22
N LYS A 77 -13.01 -9.57 1.01
CA LYS A 77 -12.37 -10.79 0.51
C LYS A 77 -10.97 -10.49 -0.01
N PHE A 78 -10.01 -11.31 0.40
CA PHE A 78 -8.62 -11.26 -0.06
C PHE A 78 -8.51 -11.17 -1.58
N ILE A 79 -9.25 -11.99 -2.32
CA ILE A 79 -9.18 -12.03 -3.79
C ILE A 79 -9.51 -10.68 -4.43
N HIS A 80 -10.44 -9.90 -3.88
CA HIS A 80 -10.77 -8.59 -4.42
C HIS A 80 -9.64 -7.59 -4.16
N CYS A 81 -9.06 -7.61 -2.96
CA CYS A 81 -7.88 -6.79 -2.65
C CYS A 81 -6.70 -7.15 -3.55
N TYR A 82 -6.42 -8.44 -3.72
CA TYR A 82 -5.37 -8.96 -4.59
C TYR A 82 -5.52 -8.48 -6.03
N LEU A 83 -6.71 -8.65 -6.63
CA LEU A 83 -6.98 -8.23 -8.00
C LEU A 83 -6.87 -6.71 -8.16
N MET A 84 -7.39 -5.94 -7.20
CA MET A 84 -7.30 -4.48 -7.22
C MET A 84 -5.85 -3.99 -7.08
N SER A 85 -5.05 -4.59 -6.21
CA SER A 85 -3.62 -4.28 -6.09
C SER A 85 -2.87 -4.57 -7.39
N CYS A 86 -3.13 -5.71 -8.03
CA CYS A 86 -2.52 -6.05 -9.32
C CYS A 86 -2.95 -5.06 -10.41
N LEU A 87 -4.24 -4.69 -10.46
CA LEU A 87 -4.78 -3.74 -11.44
C LEU A 87 -4.19 -2.34 -11.27
N ILE A 88 -4.13 -1.85 -10.03
CA ILE A 88 -3.56 -0.54 -9.70
C ILE A 88 -2.09 -0.48 -10.09
N LEU A 89 -1.29 -1.48 -9.73
CA LEU A 89 0.12 -1.53 -10.08
C LEU A 89 0.29 -1.59 -11.60
N THR A 90 -0.39 -2.53 -12.26
CA THR A 90 -0.28 -2.71 -13.71
C THR A 90 -0.68 -1.44 -14.44
N GLY A 91 -1.81 -0.84 -14.08
CA GLY A 91 -2.26 0.42 -14.67
C GLY A 91 -1.27 1.57 -14.46
N SER A 92 -0.72 1.70 -13.25
CA SER A 92 0.28 2.74 -12.94
C SER A 92 1.55 2.56 -13.77
N LEU A 93 2.07 1.33 -13.86
CA LEU A 93 3.26 1.04 -14.66
C LEU A 93 3.01 1.25 -16.16
N LEU A 94 1.86 0.81 -16.68
CA LEU A 94 1.51 1.01 -18.10
C LEU A 94 1.31 2.49 -18.44
N LEU A 95 0.69 3.28 -17.54
CA LEU A 95 0.56 4.72 -17.72
C LEU A 95 1.93 5.38 -17.84
N VAL A 96 2.85 5.05 -16.94
CA VAL A 96 4.22 5.58 -16.96
C VAL A 96 5.06 5.03 -18.12
N LYS A 97 4.70 3.87 -18.67
CA LYS A 97 5.37 3.28 -19.84
C LYS A 97 5.01 3.97 -21.14
N TYR A 98 3.73 4.32 -21.32
CA TYR A 98 3.22 4.81 -22.60
C TYR A 98 2.91 6.30 -22.62
N PHE A 99 2.83 6.95 -21.46
CA PHE A 99 2.58 8.38 -21.36
C PHE A 99 3.75 9.08 -20.67
N SER A 100 3.95 10.32 -21.06
CA SER A 100 4.89 11.24 -20.41
C SER A 100 4.14 12.53 -20.10
N VAL A 101 4.45 13.10 -18.94
CA VAL A 101 3.91 14.36 -18.46
C VAL A 101 5.10 15.29 -18.21
N PRO A 102 5.01 16.59 -18.55
CA PRO A 102 6.06 17.54 -18.25
C PRO A 102 6.47 17.51 -16.78
N ASP A 103 7.78 17.51 -16.52
CA ASP A 103 8.33 17.33 -15.17
C ASP A 103 7.77 18.32 -14.14
N TYR A 104 7.51 19.56 -14.55
CA TYR A 104 6.94 20.59 -13.67
C TYR A 104 5.50 20.26 -13.24
N ILE A 105 4.70 19.63 -14.10
CA ILE A 105 3.34 19.20 -13.77
C ILE A 105 3.41 18.06 -12.75
N SER A 106 4.27 17.07 -13.01
CA SER A 106 4.48 15.95 -12.07
C SER A 106 4.96 16.46 -10.71
N LEU A 107 5.91 17.40 -10.68
CA LEU A 107 6.42 18.00 -9.44
C LEU A 107 5.32 18.75 -8.67
N ILE A 108 4.52 19.57 -9.36
CA ILE A 108 3.39 20.28 -8.72
C ILE A 108 2.41 19.26 -8.12
N GLY A 109 2.09 18.19 -8.85
CA GLY A 109 1.27 17.10 -8.35
C GLY A 109 1.86 16.42 -7.10
N CYS A 110 3.15 16.10 -7.13
CA CYS A 110 3.86 15.51 -6.00
C CYS A 110 3.95 16.43 -4.77
N ILE A 111 3.71 17.74 -4.90
CA ILE A 111 3.63 18.66 -3.76
C ILE A 111 2.18 18.76 -3.26
N LEU A 112 1.21 18.95 -4.17
CA LEU A 112 -0.18 19.20 -3.80
C LEU A 112 -0.89 17.94 -3.26
N LEU A 113 -0.66 16.78 -3.84
CA LEU A 113 -1.35 15.55 -3.44
C LEU A 113 -0.96 15.09 -2.00
N PRO A 114 0.31 15.13 -1.58
CA PRO A 114 0.67 14.90 -0.17
C PRO A 114 0.02 15.88 0.81
N ILE A 115 -0.16 17.14 0.45
CA ILE A 115 -0.88 18.12 1.29
C ILE A 115 -2.33 17.68 1.49
N ILE A 116 -2.98 17.20 0.43
CA ILE A 116 -4.34 16.63 0.54
C ILE A 116 -4.34 15.41 1.46
N LEU A 117 -3.37 14.50 1.32
CA LEU A 117 -3.24 13.33 2.21
C LEU A 117 -3.03 13.74 3.68
N PHE A 118 -2.27 14.80 3.93
CA PHE A 118 -2.06 15.37 5.27
C PHE A 118 -3.39 15.87 5.89
N ILE A 119 -4.23 16.53 5.07
CA ILE A 119 -5.55 17.02 5.49
C ILE A 119 -6.54 15.88 5.71
N ILE A 120 -6.55 14.88 4.82
CA ILE A 120 -7.41 13.69 4.94
C ILE A 120 -7.11 12.92 6.22
N GLY A 121 -5.83 12.88 6.61
CA GLY A 121 -5.32 12.17 7.78
C GLY A 121 -5.45 10.64 7.65
N PRO A 122 -4.95 9.89 8.63
CA PRO A 122 -5.18 8.45 8.69
C PRO A 122 -6.68 8.16 8.82
N ILE A 123 -7.17 7.21 8.02
CA ILE A 123 -8.56 6.76 8.06
C ILE A 123 -8.67 5.63 9.09
N ASN A 124 -9.36 5.90 10.18
CA ASN A 124 -9.66 4.88 11.18
C ASN A 124 -10.61 3.84 10.59
N HIS A 125 -10.18 2.58 10.54
CA HIS A 125 -11.02 1.47 10.12
C HIS A 125 -11.85 0.96 11.32
N PRO A 126 -13.16 0.69 11.17
CA PRO A 126 -14.00 0.21 12.28
C PRO A 126 -13.46 -1.06 12.97
N ASN A 127 -12.85 -1.96 12.21
CA ASN A 127 -12.24 -3.21 12.71
C ASN A 127 -10.84 -3.03 13.31
N ARG A 128 -10.35 -1.80 13.49
CA ARG A 128 -9.12 -1.50 14.20
C ARG A 128 -9.42 -0.41 15.23
N PRO A 129 -9.90 -0.75 16.44
CA PRO A 129 -10.03 0.24 17.51
C PRO A 129 -8.64 0.73 17.86
N VAL A 130 -8.33 1.96 17.47
CA VAL A 130 -7.05 2.62 17.75
C VAL A 130 -7.32 3.63 18.86
N THR A 131 -6.51 3.64 19.90
CA THR A 131 -6.55 4.73 20.89
C THR A 131 -6.17 6.06 20.23
N GLU A 132 -6.60 7.18 20.80
CA GLU A 132 -6.20 8.51 20.29
C GLU A 132 -4.67 8.70 20.27
N GLU A 133 -3.97 8.09 21.23
CA GLU A 133 -2.51 8.10 21.31
C GLU A 133 -1.87 7.33 20.15
N GLU A 134 -2.31 6.10 19.89
CA GLU A 134 -1.84 5.31 18.76
C GLU A 134 -2.16 5.98 17.42
N ASN A 135 -3.32 6.61 17.28
CA ASN A 135 -3.70 7.34 16.08
C ASN A 135 -2.77 8.55 15.83
N SER A 136 -2.40 9.27 16.89
CA SER A 136 -1.40 10.34 16.83
C SER A 136 -0.04 9.83 16.34
N ILE A 137 0.40 8.64 16.80
CA ILE A 137 1.63 8.00 16.34
C ILE A 137 1.55 7.66 14.84
N PHE A 138 0.44 7.07 14.37
CA PHE A 138 0.26 6.77 12.94
C PHE A 138 0.25 8.03 12.08
N LYS A 139 -0.41 9.09 12.55
CA LYS A 139 -0.42 10.40 11.87
C LYS A 139 0.99 10.98 11.76
N ASN A 140 1.76 10.98 12.85
CA ASN A 140 3.14 11.48 12.83
C ASN A 140 4.04 10.67 11.88
N LYS A 141 3.94 9.34 11.91
CA LYS A 141 4.68 8.47 10.98
C LYS A 141 4.30 8.73 9.52
N THR A 142 3.00 8.88 9.23
CA THR A 142 2.50 9.22 7.89
C THR A 142 3.09 10.55 7.43
N ASN A 143 3.05 11.57 8.29
CA ASN A 143 3.53 12.92 7.96
C ASN A 143 5.04 12.94 7.68
N ILE A 144 5.84 12.26 8.50
CA ILE A 144 7.29 12.11 8.25
C ILE A 144 7.51 11.44 6.90
N TYR A 145 6.77 10.37 6.60
CA TYR A 145 6.91 9.66 5.34
C TYR A 145 6.51 10.51 4.12
N LEU A 146 5.45 11.32 4.23
CA LEU A 146 5.07 12.26 3.18
C LEU A 146 6.15 13.32 2.93
N VAL A 147 6.79 13.84 3.98
CA VAL A 147 7.93 14.77 3.85
C VAL A 147 9.09 14.09 3.11
N LEU A 148 9.42 12.84 3.46
CA LEU A 148 10.46 12.08 2.76
C LEU A 148 10.13 11.88 1.27
N CYS A 149 8.87 11.64 0.92
CA CYS A 149 8.47 11.52 -0.48
C CYS A 149 8.54 12.87 -1.21
N ILE A 150 8.13 13.99 -0.59
CA ILE A 150 8.31 15.32 -1.21
C ILE A 150 9.79 15.61 -1.49
N LEU A 151 10.68 15.26 -0.56
CA LEU A 151 12.13 15.38 -0.76
C LEU A 151 12.60 14.49 -1.93
N LEU A 152 12.08 13.26 -2.03
CA LEU A 152 12.34 12.37 -3.15
C LEU A 152 11.88 13.00 -4.48
N SER A 153 10.69 13.59 -4.54
CA SER A 153 10.19 14.27 -5.74
C SER A 153 11.12 15.40 -6.20
N ILE A 154 11.66 16.19 -5.26
CA ILE A 154 12.62 17.24 -5.57
C ILE A 154 13.91 16.63 -6.15
N ILE A 155 14.41 15.55 -5.56
CA ILE A 155 15.60 14.84 -6.07
C ILE A 155 15.34 14.27 -7.48
N LEU A 156 14.20 13.64 -7.70
CA LEU A 156 13.84 13.08 -9.01
C LEU A 156 13.72 14.17 -10.08
N TYR A 157 13.16 15.32 -9.73
CA TYR A 157 13.09 16.50 -10.60
C TYR A 157 14.49 17.05 -10.95
N LEU A 158 15.35 17.25 -9.95
CA LEU A 158 16.70 17.78 -10.15
C LEU A 158 17.60 16.83 -10.97
N THR A 159 17.43 15.52 -10.78
CA THR A 159 18.16 14.48 -11.53
C THR A 159 17.58 14.21 -12.93
N LYS A 160 16.47 14.88 -13.30
CA LYS A 160 15.77 14.71 -14.58
C LYS A 160 15.32 13.27 -14.84
N THR A 161 14.90 12.58 -13.79
CA THR A 161 14.38 11.21 -13.86
C THR A 161 12.86 11.22 -14.06
N SER A 162 12.41 11.85 -15.14
CA SER A 162 11.00 12.15 -15.45
C SER A 162 10.03 10.98 -15.26
N ARG A 163 10.47 9.77 -15.63
CA ARG A 163 9.66 8.55 -15.52
C ARG A 163 9.33 8.20 -14.07
N TYR A 164 10.31 8.30 -13.17
CA TYR A 164 10.14 8.00 -11.75
C TYR A 164 9.36 9.10 -11.04
N LEU A 165 9.58 10.36 -11.41
CA LEU A 165 8.79 11.49 -10.91
C LEU A 165 7.32 11.36 -11.31
N PHE A 166 7.04 10.98 -12.56
CA PHE A 166 5.67 10.74 -13.02
C PHE A 166 5.03 9.55 -12.30
N LEU A 167 5.78 8.48 -12.05
CA LEU A 167 5.29 7.34 -11.26
C LEU A 167 4.92 7.73 -9.83
N GLU A 168 5.75 8.53 -9.17
CA GLU A 168 5.46 9.04 -7.83
C GLU A 168 4.16 9.86 -7.81
N PHE A 169 3.98 10.77 -8.79
CA PHE A 169 2.73 11.52 -8.96
C PHE A 169 1.50 10.61 -9.10
N ILE A 170 1.56 9.61 -9.98
CA ILE A 170 0.48 8.63 -10.17
C ILE A 170 0.23 7.85 -8.87
N THR A 171 1.28 7.47 -8.14
CA THR A 171 1.16 6.73 -6.89
C THR A 171 0.41 7.55 -5.83
N PHE A 172 0.70 8.85 -5.69
CA PHE A 172 -0.07 9.72 -4.81
C PHE A 172 -1.53 9.88 -5.25
N ALA A 173 -1.79 10.00 -6.55
CA ALA A 173 -3.16 10.11 -7.06
C ALA A 173 -3.97 8.85 -6.72
N VAL A 174 -3.39 7.67 -6.93
CA VAL A 174 -3.99 6.39 -6.55
C VAL A 174 -4.24 6.31 -5.04
N LEU A 175 -3.29 6.74 -4.21
CA LEU A 175 -3.45 6.73 -2.75
C LEU A 175 -4.62 7.61 -2.29
N ILE A 176 -4.75 8.82 -2.86
CA ILE A 176 -5.90 9.69 -2.56
C ILE A 176 -7.21 9.02 -2.95
N ILE A 177 -7.30 8.46 -4.16
CA ILE A 177 -8.51 7.77 -4.62
C ILE A 177 -8.85 6.59 -3.69
N SER A 178 -7.85 5.77 -3.35
CA SER A 178 -7.99 4.63 -2.43
C SER A 178 -8.45 5.06 -1.02
N SER A 179 -8.05 6.25 -0.57
CA SER A 179 -8.46 6.82 0.71
C SER A 179 -9.84 7.49 0.67
N LEU A 180 -10.27 8.01 -0.47
CA LEU A 180 -11.59 8.64 -0.61
C LEU A 180 -12.73 7.64 -0.77
N ILE A 181 -12.50 6.50 -1.44
CA ILE A 181 -13.55 5.48 -1.70
C ILE A 181 -14.25 5.04 -0.39
N PRO A 182 -13.54 4.68 0.70
CA PRO A 182 -14.19 4.30 1.95
C PRO A 182 -15.03 5.42 2.58
N LYS A 183 -14.65 6.70 2.39
CA LYS A 183 -15.40 7.86 2.91
C LYS A 183 -16.68 8.12 2.12
N LEU A 184 -16.67 7.86 0.81
CA LEU A 184 -17.83 8.06 -0.08
C LEU A 184 -18.83 6.90 -0.03
N PHE A 185 -18.36 5.67 0.22
CA PHE A 185 -19.18 4.47 0.28
C PHE A 185 -19.07 3.75 1.64
N PRO A 186 -19.50 4.39 2.75
CA PRO A 186 -19.39 3.80 4.08
C PRO A 186 -20.24 2.52 4.27
N GLN A 187 -21.19 2.24 3.37
CA GLN A 187 -22.09 1.08 3.46
C GLN A 187 -21.45 -0.26 3.00
N VAL A 188 -20.32 -0.23 2.29
CA VAL A 188 -19.63 -1.47 1.83
C VAL A 188 -18.81 -2.13 2.95
N HIS A 189 -18.57 -1.44 4.07
CA HIS A 189 -17.75 -1.91 5.22
C HIS A 189 -18.56 -2.46 6.41
N LYS A 190 -19.87 -2.69 6.25
CA LYS A 190 -20.75 -3.19 7.34
C LYS A 190 -21.28 -4.63 7.18
N GLN A 191 -20.72 -5.44 6.27
CA GLN A 191 -21.12 -6.84 6.10
C GLN A 191 -19.95 -7.80 6.08
#